data_AF-D5BLS1-F1
#
_entry.id   AF-D5BLS1-F1
#
_cell.length_a   1.000
_cell.length_b   1.000
_cell.length_c   1.000
_cell.angle_alpha   90.00
_cell.angle_beta   90.00
_cell.angle_gamma   90.00
#
_symmetry.space_group_name_H-M   'P 1'
#
loop_
_entity.id
_entity.type
_entity.pdbx_description
1 polymer ?
#
loop_
_entity_poly.entity_id
_entity_poly.type
_entity_poly.pdbx_seq_one_letter_code
_entity_poly.pdbx_strand_id
1 'polypeptide(L)'
;MKIAIYLFLSLIYFFGNLLFAQQNASEEHKIVGYVFGDLMEKAENPVQAEKLTHLNYAFAKIENGKISITNEDDPKHFKTLNKLKSINPSLKLLISVGGWSNTASFPSIASSDSTRTRFANSTLQFLKKI
;
A
#
# COMPACT_ATOMS: atom_id res chain seq x y z
N MET A 1 -51.14 22.51 -11.64
CA MET A 1 -50.34 21.33 -12.06
C MET A 1 -48.92 21.68 -12.49
N LYS A 2 -48.70 22.66 -13.39
CA LYS A 2 -47.35 23.05 -13.86
C LYS A 2 -46.38 23.51 -12.77
N ILE A 3 -46.86 24.28 -11.77
CA ILE A 3 -46.04 24.76 -10.64
C ILE A 3 -45.47 23.60 -9.81
N ALA A 4 -46.27 22.55 -9.56
CA ALA A 4 -45.82 21.37 -8.82
C ALA A 4 -44.72 20.60 -9.58
N ILE A 5 -44.80 20.56 -10.91
CA ILE A 5 -43.78 19.93 -11.76
C ILE A 5 -42.45 20.72 -11.70
N TYR A 6 -42.49 22.05 -11.77
CA TYR A 6 -41.27 22.86 -11.66
C TYR A 6 -40.63 22.76 -10.27
N LEU A 7 -41.44 22.73 -9.21
CA LEU A 7 -40.94 22.50 -7.85
C LEU A 7 -40.28 21.13 -7.74
N PHE A 8 -40.90 20.08 -8.27
CA PHE A 8 -40.34 18.73 -8.26
C PHE A 8 -39.01 18.63 -9.04
N LEU A 9 -38.93 19.24 -10.23
CA LEU A 9 -37.70 19.28 -11.03
C LEU A 9 -36.59 20.08 -10.35
N SER A 10 -36.92 21.20 -9.70
CA SER A 10 -35.95 21.98 -8.92
C SER A 10 -35.43 21.21 -7.71
N LEU A 11 -36.28 20.40 -7.08
CA LEU A 11 -35.91 19.53 -5.97
C LEU A 11 -34.90 18.47 -6.43
N ILE A 12 -35.20 17.79 -7.54
CA ILE A 12 -34.29 16.79 -8.14
C ILE A 12 -32.93 17.41 -8.48
N TYR A 13 -32.94 18.60 -9.08
CA TYR A 13 -31.70 19.30 -9.41
C TYR A 13 -30.90 19.69 -8.16
N PHE A 14 -31.56 20.20 -7.12
CA PHE A 14 -30.93 20.56 -5.87
C PHE A 14 -30.34 19.34 -5.13
N PHE A 15 -31.14 18.27 -4.98
CA PHE A 15 -30.68 17.03 -4.36
C PHE A 15 -29.59 16.33 -5.17
N GLY A 16 -29.64 16.39 -6.50
CA GLY A 16 -28.59 15.89 -7.38
C GLY A 16 -27.25 16.58 -7.10
N ASN A 17 -27.22 17.91 -7.09
CA ASN A 17 -26.01 18.68 -6.79
C ASN A 17 -25.51 18.44 -5.36
N LEU A 18 -26.40 18.26 -4.39
CA LEU A 18 -26.03 17.97 -3.00
C LEU A 18 -25.34 16.60 -2.85
N LEU A 19 -25.85 15.56 -3.54
CA LEU A 19 -25.20 14.25 -3.58
C LEU A 19 -23.82 14.31 -4.25
N PHE A 20 -23.68 15.04 -5.37
CA PHE A 20 -22.39 15.20 -6.05
C PHE A 20 -21.37 15.96 -5.19
N ALA A 21 -21.81 16.98 -4.45
CA ALA A 21 -20.94 17.70 -3.51
C ALA A 21 -20.48 16.80 -2.36
N GLN A 22 -21.38 15.95 -1.83
CA GLN A 22 -21.06 15.01 -0.76
C GLN A 22 -20.10 13.88 -1.21
N GLN A 23 -20.17 13.44 -2.47
CA GLN A 23 -19.22 12.49 -3.04
C GLN A 23 -17.79 13.05 -3.20
N ASN A 24 -17.65 14.37 -3.35
CA ASN A 24 -16.35 15.03 -3.52
C ASN A 24 -15.74 15.54 -2.20
N ALA A 25 -16.40 15.32 -1.07
CA ALA A 25 -16.03 15.89 0.23
C ALA A 25 -15.38 14.87 1.18
N SER A 26 -14.29 14.23 0.77
CA SER A 26 -13.15 13.91 1.63
C SER A 26 -12.00 13.34 0.80
N GLU A 27 -10.88 14.07 0.68
CA GLU A 27 -9.63 13.37 0.39
C GLU A 27 -9.25 12.58 1.64
N GLU A 28 -9.43 11.26 1.62
CA GLU A 28 -9.00 10.39 2.70
C GLU A 28 -7.48 10.49 2.85
N HIS A 29 -7.03 11.12 3.95
CA HIS A 29 -5.61 11.26 4.23
C HIS A 29 -4.97 9.88 4.43
N LYS A 30 -3.87 9.62 3.71
CA LYS A 30 -3.11 8.38 3.85
C LYS A 30 -2.15 8.48 5.02
N ILE A 31 -2.37 7.68 6.05
CA ILE A 31 -1.42 7.44 7.13
C ILE A 31 -0.56 6.23 6.76
N VAL A 32 0.73 6.47 6.48
CA VAL A 32 1.69 5.47 5.99
C VAL A 32 2.73 5.19 7.06
N GLY A 33 2.71 3.98 7.63
CA GLY A 33 3.71 3.53 8.60
C GLY A 33 4.86 2.77 7.96
N TYR A 34 6.00 2.72 8.64
CA TYR A 34 7.12 1.82 8.31
C TYR A 34 7.42 0.91 9.49
N VAL A 35 7.70 -0.36 9.21
CA VAL A 35 8.17 -1.33 10.20
C VAL A 35 9.40 -2.06 9.67
N PHE A 36 10.35 -2.33 10.55
CA PHE A 36 11.63 -3.00 10.24
C PHE A 36 11.65 -4.37 10.90
N GLY A 37 12.40 -5.33 10.33
CA GLY A 37 12.54 -6.68 10.87
C GLY A 37 12.91 -6.69 12.36
N ASP A 38 13.95 -5.96 12.75
CA ASP A 38 14.36 -5.83 14.16
C ASP A 38 13.25 -5.35 15.12
N LEU A 39 12.34 -4.49 14.65
CA LEU A 39 11.23 -4.01 15.48
C LEU A 39 10.16 -5.09 15.65
N MET A 40 9.97 -5.94 14.63
CA MET A 40 9.05 -7.07 14.70
C MET A 40 9.47 -8.11 15.75
N GLU A 41 10.77 -8.19 16.05
CA GLU A 41 11.33 -9.13 17.01
C GLU A 41 11.37 -8.57 18.44
N LYS A 42 11.52 -7.25 18.58
CA LYS A 42 11.75 -6.60 19.89
C LYS A 42 10.48 -6.10 20.57
N ALA A 43 9.39 -5.92 19.85
CA ALA A 43 8.14 -5.40 20.39
C ALA A 43 7.02 -6.45 20.39
N GLU A 44 6.24 -6.49 21.46
CA GLU A 44 5.08 -7.39 21.58
C GLU A 44 3.96 -7.02 20.60
N ASN A 45 3.74 -5.71 20.39
CA ASN A 45 2.81 -5.20 19.39
C ASN A 45 3.45 -4.03 18.60
N PRO A 46 4.28 -4.34 17.59
CA PRO A 46 5.03 -3.33 16.84
C PRO A 46 4.14 -2.45 15.95
N VAL A 47 2.89 -2.84 15.67
CA VAL A 47 2.04 -2.17 14.68
C VAL A 47 0.60 -2.01 15.17
N GLN A 48 0.17 -0.75 15.32
CA GLN A 48 -1.22 -0.37 15.58
C GLN A 48 -1.99 -0.23 14.25
N ALA A 49 -2.42 -1.36 13.70
CA ALA A 49 -2.98 -1.48 12.35
C ALA A 49 -4.21 -0.59 12.10
N GLU A 50 -5.04 -0.37 13.11
CA GLU A 50 -6.24 0.45 13.08
C GLU A 50 -5.98 1.94 12.86
N LYS A 51 -4.74 2.40 13.07
CA LYS A 51 -4.33 3.79 12.88
C LYS A 51 -3.69 4.05 11.51
N LEU A 52 -3.55 3.02 10.68
CA LEU A 52 -2.80 3.08 9.43
C LEU A 52 -3.71 2.80 8.23
N THR A 53 -3.42 3.51 7.14
CA THR A 53 -4.00 3.17 5.81
C THR A 53 -3.05 2.26 5.04
N HIS A 54 -1.74 2.48 5.19
CA HIS A 54 -0.68 1.74 4.51
C HIS A 54 0.43 1.41 5.51
N LEU A 55 1.06 0.26 5.31
CA LEU A 55 2.23 -0.18 6.06
C LEU A 55 3.31 -0.67 5.09
N ASN A 56 4.49 -0.09 5.18
CA ASN A 56 5.66 -0.49 4.41
C ASN A 56 6.57 -1.36 5.30
N TYR A 57 6.82 -2.61 4.89
CA TYR A 57 7.89 -3.42 5.48
C TYR A 57 9.23 -3.03 4.86
N ALA A 58 10.18 -2.67 5.71
CA ALA A 58 11.51 -2.20 5.34
C ALA A 58 12.59 -3.19 5.83
N PHE A 59 13.45 -3.74 4.96
CA PHE A 59 13.47 -3.62 3.50
C PHE A 59 13.75 -4.97 2.85
N ALA A 60 13.20 -5.18 1.66
CA ALA A 60 13.73 -6.17 0.73
C ALA A 60 14.95 -5.60 -0.02
N LYS A 61 15.81 -6.48 -0.55
CA LYS A 61 17.01 -6.10 -1.30
C LYS A 61 16.90 -6.47 -2.78
N ILE A 62 17.86 -6.00 -3.57
CA ILE A 62 18.01 -6.38 -4.98
C ILE A 62 19.24 -7.28 -5.10
N GLU A 63 19.04 -8.50 -5.60
CA GLU A 63 20.09 -9.51 -5.76
C GLU A 63 19.98 -10.10 -7.17
N ASN A 64 21.07 -10.07 -7.93
CA ASN A 64 21.12 -10.59 -9.31
C ASN A 64 20.00 -10.05 -10.23
N GLY A 65 19.67 -8.76 -10.05
CA GLY A 65 18.63 -8.05 -10.80
C GLY A 65 17.19 -8.47 -10.46
N LYS A 66 16.97 -9.09 -9.29
CA LYS A 66 15.67 -9.53 -8.78
C LYS A 66 15.46 -9.05 -7.36
N ILE A 67 14.20 -8.91 -6.93
CA ILE A 67 13.90 -8.72 -5.51
C ILE A 67 14.30 -9.97 -4.71
N SER A 68 14.80 -9.78 -3.50
CA SER A 68 15.20 -10.84 -2.57
C SER A 68 14.92 -10.42 -1.13
N ILE A 69 14.77 -11.41 -0.24
CA ILE A 69 14.70 -11.15 1.21
C ILE A 69 16.06 -10.66 1.72
N THR A 70 16.03 -9.86 2.78
CA THR A 70 17.25 -9.44 3.47
C THR A 70 17.63 -10.45 4.54
N ASN A 71 16.64 -10.93 5.30
CA ASN A 71 16.82 -11.88 6.40
C ASN A 71 15.93 -13.11 6.21
N GLU A 72 16.35 -14.26 6.76
CA GLU A 72 15.59 -15.52 6.68
C GLU A 72 14.23 -15.45 7.38
N ASP A 73 14.07 -14.55 8.35
CA ASP A 73 12.82 -14.30 9.07
C ASP A 73 11.83 -13.39 8.32
N ASP A 74 12.23 -12.70 7.24
CA ASP A 74 11.35 -11.81 6.47
C ASP A 74 10.02 -12.51 6.04
N PRO A 75 10.01 -13.76 5.53
CA PRO A 75 8.78 -14.48 5.22
C PRO A 75 7.85 -14.69 6.41
N LYS A 76 8.40 -14.87 7.62
CA LYS A 76 7.61 -14.97 8.85
C LYS A 76 7.00 -13.61 9.19
N HIS A 77 7.76 -12.54 9.06
CA HIS A 77 7.26 -11.18 9.27
C HIS A 77 6.12 -10.83 8.31
N PHE A 78 6.24 -11.16 7.01
CA PHE A 78 5.16 -10.92 6.05
C PHE A 78 3.86 -11.62 6.44
N LYS A 79 3.94 -12.89 6.86
CA LYS A 79 2.77 -13.65 7.33
C LYS A 79 2.13 -12.99 8.56
N THR A 80 2.94 -12.54 9.52
CA THR A 80 2.45 -11.83 10.71
C THR A 80 1.78 -10.51 10.34
N LEU A 81 2.40 -9.70 9.48
CA LEU A 81 1.85 -8.42 9.04
C LEU A 81 0.58 -8.59 8.19
N ASN A 82 0.49 -9.63 7.36
CA ASN A 82 -0.72 -9.92 6.59
C ASN A 82 -1.91 -10.25 7.51
N LYS A 83 -1.68 -10.84 8.69
CA LYS A 83 -2.75 -11.09 9.67
C LYS A 83 -3.34 -9.80 10.25
N LEU A 84 -2.63 -8.67 10.22
CA LEU A 84 -3.17 -7.39 10.69
C LEU A 84 -4.39 -6.93 9.89
N LYS A 85 -4.61 -7.49 8.68
CA LYS A 85 -5.84 -7.24 7.91
C LYS A 85 -7.11 -7.79 8.57
N SER A 86 -7.00 -8.71 9.54
CA SER A 86 -8.17 -9.10 10.36
C SER A 86 -8.60 -8.01 11.33
N ILE A 87 -7.68 -7.12 11.73
CA ILE A 87 -7.93 -5.96 12.58
C ILE A 87 -8.38 -4.77 11.71
N ASN A 88 -7.65 -4.53 10.62
CA ASN A 88 -7.95 -3.47 9.66
C ASN A 88 -8.02 -4.03 8.23
N PRO A 89 -9.22 -4.42 7.74
CA PRO A 89 -9.39 -5.00 6.40
C PRO A 89 -9.02 -4.08 5.24
N SER A 90 -8.99 -2.75 5.43
CA SER A 90 -8.60 -1.80 4.39
C SER A 90 -7.08 -1.59 4.31
N LEU A 91 -6.31 -2.06 5.31
CA LEU A 91 -4.87 -1.88 5.39
C LEU A 91 -4.15 -2.40 4.15
N LYS A 92 -3.35 -1.53 3.54
CA LYS A 92 -2.46 -1.89 2.42
C LYS A 92 -1.07 -2.21 2.95
N LEU A 93 -0.64 -3.46 2.78
CA LEU A 93 0.73 -3.89 3.09
C LEU A 93 1.60 -3.79 1.83
N LEU A 94 2.73 -3.11 1.92
CA LEU A 94 3.70 -2.94 0.84
C LEU A 94 5.09 -3.37 1.31
N ILE A 95 5.92 -3.78 0.35
CA ILE A 95 7.33 -4.10 0.58
C ILE A 95 8.18 -2.96 0.04
N SER A 96 8.96 -2.34 0.91
CA SER A 96 9.93 -1.31 0.50
C SER A 96 11.22 -1.99 0.09
N VAL A 97 11.74 -1.68 -1.11
CA VAL A 97 12.99 -2.24 -1.63
C VAL A 97 14.11 -1.21 -1.50
N GLY A 98 15.26 -1.60 -0.95
CA GLY A 98 16.42 -0.74 -0.79
C GLY A 98 16.63 -0.23 0.63
N GLY A 99 16.56 1.09 0.84
CA GLY A 99 17.02 1.75 2.05
C GLY A 99 18.47 2.24 1.92
N TRP A 100 18.98 2.97 2.91
CA TRP A 100 20.28 3.68 2.84
C TRP A 100 21.42 2.82 2.28
N SER A 101 21.53 1.56 2.72
CA SER A 101 22.64 0.66 2.39
C SER A 101 22.41 -0.23 1.16
N ASN A 102 21.21 -0.27 0.57
CA ASN A 102 20.83 -1.24 -0.46
C ASN A 102 20.38 -0.57 -1.78
N THR A 103 21.05 0.52 -2.18
CA THR A 103 20.69 1.28 -3.39
C THR A 103 21.58 1.01 -4.61
N ALA A 104 22.77 0.42 -4.42
CA ALA A 104 23.80 0.30 -5.47
C ALA A 104 23.32 -0.45 -6.73
N SER A 105 22.36 -1.37 -6.60
CA SER A 105 21.83 -2.16 -7.71
C SER A 105 20.77 -1.43 -8.54
N PHE A 106 20.19 -0.32 -8.07
CA PHE A 106 19.10 0.38 -8.78
C PHE A 106 19.48 0.84 -10.20
N PRO A 107 20.65 1.47 -10.43
CA PRO A 107 21.05 1.86 -11.78
C PRO A 107 21.05 0.68 -12.76
N SER A 108 21.53 -0.50 -12.34
CA SER A 108 21.60 -1.70 -13.18
C SER A 108 20.22 -2.28 -13.51
N ILE A 109 19.28 -2.28 -12.56
CA ILE A 109 17.93 -2.78 -12.85
C ILE A 109 17.08 -1.78 -13.64
N ALA A 110 17.40 -0.49 -13.56
CA ALA A 110 16.69 0.58 -14.26
C ALA A 110 17.19 0.85 -15.69
N SER A 111 18.42 0.41 -16.02
CA SER A 111 19.17 0.85 -17.20
C SER A 111 18.55 0.51 -18.56
N SER A 112 17.74 -0.54 -18.65
CA SER A 112 17.09 -0.93 -19.90
C SER A 112 15.68 -1.44 -19.66
N ASP A 113 14.91 -1.55 -20.75
CA ASP A 113 13.57 -2.12 -20.68
C ASP A 113 13.57 -3.59 -20.24
N SER A 114 14.56 -4.35 -20.71
CA SER A 114 14.73 -5.75 -20.33
C SER A 114 15.08 -5.92 -18.85
N THR A 115 15.93 -5.06 -18.27
CA THR A 115 16.28 -5.13 -16.85
C THR A 115 15.11 -4.70 -15.96
N ARG A 116 14.36 -3.65 -16.35
CA ARG A 116 13.15 -3.22 -15.64
C ARG A 116 12.08 -4.31 -15.64
N THR A 117 11.82 -4.91 -16.80
CA THR A 117 10.86 -6.00 -16.96
C THR A 117 11.25 -7.21 -16.12
N ARG A 118 12.54 -7.58 -16.13
CA ARG A 118 13.06 -8.68 -15.29
C ARG A 118 12.83 -8.41 -13.80
N PHE A 119 13.15 -7.21 -13.32
CA PHE A 119 12.96 -6.85 -11.93
C PHE A 119 11.47 -6.83 -11.54
N ALA A 120 10.62 -6.20 -12.36
CA ALA A 120 9.17 -6.14 -12.16
C ALA A 120 8.54 -7.54 -12.10
N ASN A 121 8.88 -8.43 -13.04
CA ASN A 121 8.41 -9.81 -13.05
C ASN A 121 8.84 -10.58 -11.79
N SER A 122 10.09 -10.40 -11.36
CA SER A 122 10.56 -11.01 -10.11
C SER A 122 9.80 -10.51 -8.89
N THR A 123 9.45 -9.22 -8.87
CA THR A 123 8.67 -8.57 -7.80
C THR A 123 7.26 -9.12 -7.75
N LEU A 124 6.59 -9.26 -8.89
CA LEU A 124 5.27 -9.90 -8.95
C LEU A 124 5.30 -11.33 -8.41
N GLN A 125 6.31 -12.12 -8.77
CA GLN A 125 6.44 -13.49 -8.29
C GLN A 125 6.76 -13.57 -6.80
N PHE A 126 7.50 -12.60 -6.26
CA PHE A 126 7.75 -12.48 -4.84
C PHE A 126 6.46 -12.14 -4.08
N LEU A 127 5.71 -11.14 -4.52
CA LEU A 127 4.46 -10.71 -3.88
C LEU A 127 3.38 -11.81 -3.87
N LYS A 128 3.35 -12.69 -4.86
CA LYS A 128 2.41 -13.84 -4.89
C LYS A 128 2.70 -14.90 -3.83
N LYS A 129 3.89 -14.90 -3.23
CA LYS A 129 4.32 -15.91 -2.23
C LYS A 129 4.14 -15.46 -0.79
N ILE A 130 3.78 -14.19 -0.56
CA ILE A 130 3.76 -13.57 0.78
C ILE A 130 2.35 -13.24 1.25
#